data_AF-B7RKF3-F1
#
_entry.id   AF-B7RKF3-F1
#
_cell.length_a   1.000
_cell.length_b   1.000
_cell.length_c   1.000
_cell.angle_alpha   90.00
_cell.angle_beta   90.00
_cell.angle_gamma   90.00
#
_symmetry.space_group_name_H-M   'P 1'
#
loop_
_entity.id
_entity.type
_entity.pdbx_description
1 polymer ?
#
loop_
_entity_poly.entity_id
_entity_poly.type
_entity_poly.pdbx_seq_one_letter_code
_entity_poly.pdbx_strand_id
1 'polypeptide(L)'
;MRHKTLRHLNNFRRDTSGAVAIEFVLIAPLLFALLFGIMTIGYYVGVSHSVSQLATGAARASVAGLDMQERVELAEAYLSRASVNYPLLTQSAVTPDIRTETTNPPGITIRVTYAVDGTVLDLANSLLKLNISDITGKSYLAY
;
A
#
# COMPACT_ATOMS: atom_id res chain seq x y z
N MET A 1 20.10 52.35 -32.88
CA MET A 1 20.10 51.02 -32.21
C MET A 1 19.95 51.05 -30.67
N ARG A 2 20.24 52.15 -29.94
CA ARG A 2 20.23 52.22 -28.47
C ARG A 2 18.85 52.20 -27.76
N HIS A 3 17.74 52.43 -28.46
CA HIS A 3 16.41 52.52 -27.83
C HIS A 3 15.77 51.18 -27.45
N LYS A 4 16.18 50.06 -28.06
CA LYS A 4 15.56 48.74 -27.83
C LYS A 4 15.95 48.13 -26.47
N THR A 5 17.19 48.34 -26.04
CA THR A 5 17.77 47.74 -24.83
C THR A 5 17.15 48.29 -23.54
N LEU A 6 16.87 49.59 -23.48
CA LEU A 6 16.26 50.23 -22.30
C LEU A 6 14.80 49.77 -22.07
N ARG A 7 14.08 49.42 -23.15
CA ARG A 7 12.69 48.94 -23.07
C ARG A 7 12.60 47.52 -22.48
N HIS A 8 13.57 46.65 -22.79
CA HIS A 8 13.63 45.30 -22.22
C HIS A 8 13.92 45.29 -20.72
N LEU A 9 14.83 46.14 -20.24
CA LEU A 9 15.13 46.30 -18.81
C LEU A 9 13.91 46.79 -18.01
N ASN A 10 13.11 47.69 -18.58
CA ASN A 10 11.92 48.21 -17.91
C ASN A 10 10.79 47.18 -17.87
N ASN A 11 10.66 46.33 -18.90
CA ASN A 11 9.73 45.21 -18.90
C ASN A 11 10.13 44.12 -17.88
N PHE A 12 11.43 43.83 -17.74
CA PHE A 12 11.93 42.86 -16.76
C PHE A 12 11.65 43.30 -15.31
N ARG A 13 11.77 44.59 -15.00
CA ARG A 13 11.42 45.13 -13.66
C ARG A 13 9.92 45.17 -13.37
N ARG A 14 9.08 45.10 -14.40
CA ARG A 14 7.61 45.09 -14.30
C ARG A 14 7.03 43.67 -14.35
N ASP A 15 7.88 42.67 -14.53
CA ASP A 15 7.46 41.28 -14.69
C ASP A 15 7.14 40.67 -13.31
N THR A 16 5.85 40.43 -13.07
CA THR A 16 5.33 39.85 -11.83
C THR A 16 5.36 38.33 -11.82
N SER A 17 5.75 37.68 -12.93
CA SER A 17 5.85 36.22 -13.01
C SER A 17 6.84 35.62 -12.00
N GLY A 18 7.89 36.37 -11.64
CA GLY A 18 8.85 35.97 -10.60
C GLY A 18 8.26 35.96 -9.19
N ALA A 19 7.25 36.79 -8.90
CA ALA A 19 6.59 36.83 -7.59
C ALA A 19 5.77 35.55 -7.35
N VAL A 20 5.05 35.07 -8.36
CA VAL A 20 4.28 33.81 -8.30
C VAL A 20 5.20 32.60 -8.06
N ALA A 21 6.39 32.58 -8.66
CA ALA A 21 7.37 31.52 -8.44
C ALA A 21 7.87 31.48 -6.99
N ILE A 22 8.05 32.64 -6.35
CA ILE A 22 8.46 32.75 -4.95
C ILE A 22 7.35 32.28 -4.01
N GLU A 23 6.10 32.70 -4.27
CA GLU A 23 4.94 32.24 -3.50
C GLU A 23 4.76 30.72 -3.59
N PHE A 24 4.94 30.15 -4.78
CA PHE A 24 4.89 28.70 -4.97
C PHE A 24 6.00 27.98 -4.21
N VAL A 25 7.24 28.48 -4.21
CA VAL A 25 8.35 27.87 -3.46
C VAL A 25 8.07 27.79 -1.95
N LEU A 26 7.31 28.74 -1.40
CA LEU A 26 6.94 28.72 0.02
C LEU A 26 5.85 27.70 0.33
N ILE A 27 4.87 27.52 -0.56
CA ILE A 27 3.70 26.67 -0.32
C ILE A 27 3.92 25.23 -0.81
N ALA A 28 4.67 25.05 -1.90
CA ALA A 28 4.90 23.76 -2.56
C ALA A 28 5.44 22.68 -1.62
N PRO A 29 6.41 22.95 -0.70
CA PRO A 29 6.89 21.93 0.23
C PRO A 29 5.76 21.38 1.12
N LEU A 30 4.89 22.25 1.63
CA LEU A 30 3.74 21.85 2.43
C LEU A 30 2.71 21.08 1.58
N LEU A 31 2.44 21.56 0.36
CA LEU A 31 1.52 20.90 -0.56
C LEU A 31 1.99 19.48 -0.91
N PHE A 32 3.26 19.32 -1.24
CA PHE A 32 3.84 18.01 -1.56
C PHE A 32 3.89 17.10 -0.34
N ALA A 33 4.25 17.63 0.84
CA ALA A 33 4.20 16.86 2.08
C ALA A 33 2.79 16.33 2.35
N LEU A 34 1.76 17.16 2.18
CA LEU A 34 0.37 16.75 2.34
C LEU A 34 -0.05 15.72 1.28
N LEU A 35 0.28 15.96 0.02
CA LEU A 35 -0.06 15.08 -1.09
C LEU A 35 0.56 13.69 -0.90
N PHE A 36 1.88 13.62 -0.67
CA PHE A 36 2.57 12.35 -0.44
C PHE A 36 2.14 11.69 0.86
N GLY A 37 1.83 12.47 1.90
CA GLY A 37 1.27 11.95 3.14
C GLY A 37 -0.07 11.24 2.92
N ILE A 38 -1.00 11.90 2.22
CA ILE A 38 -2.32 11.31 1.90
C ILE A 38 -2.15 10.06 1.02
N MET A 39 -1.29 10.12 0.00
CA MET A 39 -1.02 8.96 -0.86
C MET A 39 -0.45 7.77 -0.08
N THR A 40 0.53 8.01 0.77
CA THR A 40 1.20 6.97 1.58
C THR A 40 0.21 6.32 2.55
N ILE A 41 -0.56 7.14 3.29
CA ILE A 41 -1.54 6.63 4.25
C ILE A 41 -2.67 5.89 3.53
N GLY A 42 -3.18 6.44 2.42
CA GLY A 42 -4.21 5.80 1.61
C GLY A 42 -3.75 4.44 1.06
N TYR A 43 -2.51 4.37 0.57
CA TYR A 43 -1.90 3.13 0.11
C TYR A 43 -1.78 2.11 1.24
N TYR A 44 -1.23 2.50 2.40
CA TYR A 44 -1.12 1.63 3.57
C TYR A 44 -2.46 1.03 3.99
N VAL A 45 -3.50 1.86 4.09
CA VAL A 45 -4.85 1.41 4.48
C VAL A 45 -5.43 0.47 3.42
N GLY A 46 -5.27 0.79 2.14
CA GLY A 46 -5.74 -0.04 1.04
C GLY A 46 -5.09 -1.43 1.02
N VAL A 47 -3.76 -1.50 1.19
CA VAL A 47 -3.02 -2.76 1.28
C VAL A 47 -3.42 -3.52 2.55
N SER A 48 -3.47 -2.86 3.72
CA SER A 48 -3.87 -3.49 4.99
C SER A 48 -5.25 -4.14 4.92
N HIS A 49 -6.20 -3.46 4.27
CA HIS A 49 -7.53 -4.00 4.05
C HIS A 49 -7.49 -5.19 3.08
N SER A 50 -6.75 -5.08 1.98
CA SER A 50 -6.60 -6.16 1.00
C SER A 50 -5.99 -7.43 1.61
N VAL A 51 -4.93 -7.30 2.41
CA VAL A 51 -4.28 -8.42 3.12
C VAL A 51 -5.25 -9.09 4.10
N SER A 52 -6.00 -8.29 4.87
CA SER A 52 -6.99 -8.81 5.83
C SER A 52 -8.16 -9.50 5.13
N GLN A 53 -8.64 -8.93 4.02
CA GLN A 53 -9.67 -9.55 3.21
C GLN A 53 -9.18 -10.86 2.58
N LEU A 54 -7.92 -10.91 2.12
CA LEU A 54 -7.32 -12.12 1.56
C LEU A 54 -7.25 -13.25 2.59
N ALA A 55 -6.77 -12.97 3.81
CA ALA A 55 -6.74 -13.95 4.89
C ALA A 55 -8.15 -14.47 5.22
N THR A 56 -9.13 -13.57 5.27
CA THR A 56 -10.55 -13.92 5.53
C THR A 56 -11.17 -14.71 4.38
N GLY A 57 -10.86 -14.33 3.14
CA GLY A 57 -11.31 -15.02 1.93
C GLY A 57 -10.79 -16.45 1.88
N ALA A 58 -9.51 -16.64 2.17
CA ALA A 58 -8.90 -17.96 2.25
C ALA A 58 -9.52 -18.80 3.37
N ALA A 59 -9.80 -18.20 4.54
CA ALA A 59 -10.40 -18.91 5.66
C ALA A 59 -11.82 -19.37 5.29
N ARG A 60 -12.61 -18.49 4.66
CA ARG A 60 -13.93 -18.85 4.13
C ARG A 60 -13.88 -19.93 3.04
N ALA A 61 -12.91 -19.86 2.13
CA ALA A 61 -12.74 -20.86 1.07
C ALA A 61 -12.47 -22.25 1.65
N SER A 62 -11.69 -22.32 2.74
CA SER A 62 -11.37 -23.59 3.42
C SER A 62 -12.60 -24.28 4.02
N VAL A 63 -13.72 -23.58 4.26
CA VAL A 63 -14.92 -24.17 4.89
C VAL A 63 -15.49 -25.31 4.07
N ALA A 64 -15.35 -25.25 2.74
CA ALA A 64 -15.91 -26.25 1.84
C ALA A 64 -15.18 -27.61 1.88
N GLY A 65 -13.97 -27.69 2.44
CA GLY A 65 -13.22 -28.94 2.55
C GLY A 65 -13.87 -29.92 3.52
N LEU A 66 -13.84 -31.20 3.19
CA LEU A 66 -14.41 -32.29 3.98
C LEU A 66 -13.45 -32.79 5.06
N ASP A 67 -12.14 -32.67 4.82
CA ASP A 67 -11.08 -33.00 5.76
C ASP A 67 -10.02 -31.90 5.85
N MET A 68 -9.13 -31.98 6.84
CA MET A 68 -8.13 -30.95 7.10
C MET A 68 -7.18 -30.71 5.91
N GLN A 69 -6.86 -31.75 5.13
CA GLN A 69 -5.97 -31.61 3.98
C GLN A 69 -6.68 -30.79 2.89
N GLU A 70 -7.92 -31.15 2.55
CA GLU A 70 -8.71 -30.44 1.55
C GLU A 70 -8.96 -28.97 1.97
N ARG A 71 -9.18 -28.71 3.27
CA ARG A 71 -9.31 -27.33 3.80
C ARG A 71 -8.06 -26.48 3.54
N VAL A 72 -6.87 -27.05 3.74
CA VAL A 72 -5.60 -26.37 3.49
C VAL A 72 -5.41 -26.15 1.99
N GLU A 73 -5.66 -27.16 1.15
CA GLU A 73 -5.56 -27.05 -0.31
C GLU A 73 -6.48 -25.95 -0.88
N LEU A 74 -7.72 -25.84 -0.38
CA LEU A 74 -8.66 -24.79 -0.76
C LEU A 74 -8.20 -23.39 -0.32
N ALA A 75 -7.64 -23.28 0.89
CA ALA A 75 -7.06 -22.02 1.38
C ALA A 75 -5.87 -21.59 0.51
N GLU A 76 -4.94 -22.51 0.21
CA GLU A 76 -3.78 -22.27 -0.64
C GLU A 76 -4.18 -21.87 -2.07
N ALA A 77 -5.17 -22.58 -2.64
CA ALA A 77 -5.72 -22.25 -3.95
C ALA A 77 -6.28 -20.82 -3.98
N TYR A 78 -6.98 -20.39 -2.92
CA TYR A 78 -7.46 -19.01 -2.81
C TYR A 78 -6.30 -18.00 -2.70
N LEU A 79 -5.29 -18.31 -1.88
CA LEU A 79 -4.11 -17.46 -1.65
C LEU A 79 -3.23 -17.29 -2.90
N SER A 80 -3.17 -18.31 -3.76
CA SER A 80 -2.46 -18.26 -5.05
C SER A 80 -3.03 -17.25 -6.04
N ARG A 81 -4.24 -16.75 -5.78
CA ARG A 81 -4.95 -15.76 -6.62
C ARG A 81 -5.00 -14.39 -5.95
N ALA A 82 -4.12 -14.11 -4.99
CA ALA A 82 -4.10 -12.87 -4.23
C ALA A 82 -4.07 -11.64 -5.14
N SER A 83 -3.14 -11.59 -6.12
CA SER A 83 -3.02 -10.44 -7.02
C SER A 83 -4.17 -10.30 -8.02
N VAL A 84 -4.90 -11.40 -8.27
CA VAL A 84 -6.10 -11.38 -9.14
C VAL A 84 -7.29 -10.81 -8.38
N ASN A 85 -7.47 -11.23 -7.13
CA ASN A 85 -8.60 -10.81 -6.29
C ASN A 85 -8.39 -9.43 -5.66
N TYR A 86 -7.12 -9.04 -5.44
CA TYR A 86 -6.73 -7.83 -4.73
C TYR A 86 -5.66 -7.07 -5.52
N PRO A 87 -6.04 -6.11 -6.38
CA PRO A 87 -5.12 -5.44 -7.33
C PRO A 87 -3.97 -4.65 -6.70
N LEU A 88 -4.07 -4.31 -5.41
CA LEU A 88 -3.01 -3.61 -4.68
C LEU A 88 -1.89 -4.55 -4.22
N LEU A 89 -2.10 -5.87 -4.30
CA LEU A 89 -1.14 -6.88 -3.87
C LEU A 89 -0.37 -7.44 -5.06
N THR A 90 0.94 -7.61 -4.89
CA THR A 90 1.77 -8.40 -5.79
C THR A 90 1.96 -9.81 -5.22
N GLN A 91 1.77 -10.84 -6.05
CA GLN A 91 1.77 -12.23 -5.57
C GLN A 91 3.12 -12.63 -4.94
N SER A 92 4.23 -12.12 -5.48
CA SER A 92 5.58 -12.39 -4.97
C SER A 92 5.87 -11.80 -3.59
N ALA A 93 5.11 -10.79 -3.17
CA ALA A 93 5.27 -10.14 -1.86
C ALA A 93 4.33 -10.71 -0.79
N VAL A 94 3.43 -11.63 -1.16
CA VAL A 94 2.48 -12.29 -0.25
C VAL A 94 3.12 -13.55 0.32
N THR A 95 3.27 -13.60 1.64
CA THR A 95 3.74 -14.78 2.39
C THR A 95 2.61 -15.30 3.27
N PRO A 96 1.95 -16.42 2.90
CA PRO A 96 0.93 -17.03 3.73
C PRO A 96 1.51 -17.92 4.82
N ASP A 97 0.82 -17.99 5.95
CA ASP A 97 1.06 -18.92 7.07
C ASP A 97 -0.30 -19.52 7.47
N ILE A 98 -0.50 -20.79 7.16
CA ILE A 98 -1.72 -21.54 7.46
C ILE A 98 -1.43 -22.44 8.65
N ARG A 99 -2.22 -22.29 9.70
CA ARG A 99 -2.14 -23.11 10.91
C ARG A 99 -3.47 -23.77 11.16
N THR A 100 -3.45 -25.08 11.32
CA THR A 100 -4.61 -25.87 11.69
C THR A 100 -4.52 -26.26 13.16
N GLU A 101 -5.65 -26.25 13.83
CA GLU A 101 -5.80 -26.63 15.22
C GLU A 101 -6.79 -27.79 15.29
N THR A 102 -6.39 -28.89 15.94
CA THR A 102 -7.24 -30.07 16.16
C THR A 102 -7.94 -30.05 17.52
N THR A 103 -7.70 -29.01 18.34
CA THR A 103 -8.28 -28.87 19.68
C THR A 103 -9.72 -28.39 19.58
N ASN A 104 -10.62 -29.00 20.35
CA ASN A 104 -12.08 -28.83 20.24
C ASN A 104 -12.56 -27.39 20.59
N PRO A 105 -13.19 -26.63 19.68
CA PRO A 105 -13.53 -27.00 18.30
C PRO A 105 -12.36 -26.81 17.32
N PRO A 106 -12.17 -27.74 16.37
CA PRO A 106 -11.08 -27.65 15.42
C PRO A 106 -11.20 -26.37 14.58
N GLY A 107 -10.06 -25.86 14.13
CA GLY A 107 -10.00 -24.56 13.48
C GLY A 107 -8.86 -24.42 12.50
N ILE A 108 -8.96 -23.38 11.68
CA ILE A 108 -7.94 -22.95 10.75
C ILE A 108 -7.68 -21.46 10.96
N THR A 109 -6.42 -21.13 11.22
CA THR A 109 -5.90 -19.79 11.28
C THR A 109 -5.12 -19.53 10.00
N ILE A 110 -5.45 -18.44 9.32
CA ILE A 110 -4.71 -17.97 8.15
C ILE A 110 -4.12 -16.62 8.50
N ARG A 111 -2.79 -16.54 8.46
CA ARG A 111 -2.03 -15.30 8.53
C ARG A 111 -1.47 -15.03 7.15
N VAL A 112 -1.54 -13.77 6.73
CA VAL A 112 -0.91 -13.31 5.50
C VAL A 112 -0.02 -12.14 5.85
N THR A 113 1.25 -12.23 5.49
CA THR A 113 2.22 -11.15 5.61
C THR A 113 2.54 -10.63 4.22
N TYR A 114 2.49 -9.31 4.04
CA TYR A 114 2.80 -8.64 2.79
C TYR A 114 4.04 -7.78 2.96
N ALA A 115 5.08 -8.06 2.18
CA ALA A 115 6.30 -7.24 2.15
C ALA A 115 6.02 -5.92 1.42
N VAL A 116 6.48 -4.80 1.98
CA VAL A 116 6.24 -3.47 1.37
C VAL A 116 7.40 -2.97 0.51
N ASP A 117 8.48 -3.74 0.41
CA ASP A 117 9.68 -3.40 -0.36
C ASP A 117 9.34 -3.08 -1.83
N GLY A 118 9.93 -2.01 -2.36
CA GLY A 118 9.68 -1.57 -3.73
C GLY A 118 8.31 -0.93 -3.98
N THR A 119 7.49 -0.72 -2.94
CA THR A 119 6.21 0.01 -3.05
C THR A 119 6.36 1.49 -2.70
N VAL A 120 5.28 2.27 -2.85
CA VAL A 120 5.24 3.67 -2.38
C VAL A 120 5.53 3.78 -0.88
N LEU A 121 5.22 2.73 -0.11
CA LEU A 121 5.48 2.71 1.33
C LEU A 121 6.97 2.57 1.66
N ASP A 122 7.73 1.86 0.83
CA ASP A 122 9.19 1.76 0.95
C ASP A 122 9.88 3.11 0.69
N LEU A 123 9.39 3.84 -0.32
CA LEU A 123 9.83 5.23 -0.55
C LEU A 123 9.54 6.12 0.67
N ALA A 124 8.35 5.99 1.26
CA ALA A 124 7.98 6.73 2.46
C ALA A 124 8.84 6.32 3.68
N ASN A 125 9.16 5.02 3.84
CA ASN A 125 10.09 4.54 4.86
C ASN A 125 11.45 5.22 4.73
N SER A 126 12.01 5.29 3.52
CA SER A 126 13.30 5.95 3.29
C SER A 126 13.26 7.46 3.56
N LEU A 127 12.17 8.14 3.16
CA LEU A 127 12.06 9.59 3.28
C LEU A 127 11.78 10.04 4.71
N LEU A 128 10.86 9.34 5.38
CA LEU A 128 10.33 9.70 6.70
C LEU A 128 10.94 8.85 7.83
N LYS A 129 11.90 7.97 7.50
CA LYS A 129 12.52 7.01 8.43
C LYS A 129 11.50 6.15 9.16
N LEU A 130 10.44 5.76 8.45
CA LEU A 130 9.44 4.83 8.97
C LEU A 130 10.03 3.41 8.89
N ASN A 131 9.79 2.60 9.91
CA ASN A 131 10.32 1.24 10.01
C ASN A 131 9.22 0.20 9.74
N ILE A 132 8.48 0.38 8.65
CA ILE A 132 7.38 -0.52 8.27
C ILE A 132 7.91 -1.51 7.24
N SER A 133 8.29 -2.72 7.64
CA SER A 133 8.77 -3.76 6.72
C SER A 133 7.66 -4.54 6.04
N ASP A 134 6.53 -4.69 6.73
CA ASP A 134 5.48 -5.61 6.34
C ASP A 134 4.12 -5.21 6.90
N ILE A 135 3.08 -5.74 6.25
CA ILE A 135 1.69 -5.57 6.64
C ILE A 135 1.10 -6.96 6.83
N THR A 136 0.56 -7.23 8.02
CA THR A 136 0.02 -8.55 8.37
C THR A 136 -1.50 -8.50 8.57
N GLY A 137 -2.21 -9.44 7.95
CA GLY A 137 -3.62 -9.73 8.19
C GLY A 137 -3.77 -11.15 8.75
N LYS A 138 -4.77 -11.36 9.62
CA LYS A 138 -5.04 -12.67 10.24
C LYS A 138 -6.54 -12.94 10.25
N SER A 139 -6.92 -14.17 9.98
CA SER A 139 -8.29 -14.67 10.15
C SER A 139 -8.29 -16.03 10.84
N TYR A 140 -9.29 -16.29 11.66
CA TYR A 140 -9.53 -17.56 12.33
C TYR A 140 -10.93 -18.04 11.99
N LEU A 141 -11.06 -19.33 11.72
CA LEU A 141 -12.33 -19.99 11.47
C LEU A 141 -12.37 -21.34 12.19
N ALA A 142 -13.39 -21.52 13.02
CA ALA A 142 -13.72 -22.82 13.63
C ALA A 142 -14.69 -23.58 12.72
N TYR A 143 -14.59 -24.91 12.69
CA TYR A 143 -15.44 -25.79 11.90
C TYR A 143 -15.89 -27.05 12.65
#